data_AF-A0A2E4XLS2-F1
#
_entry.id   AF-A0A2E4XLS2-F1
#
_cell.length_a   1.000
_cell.length_b   1.000
_cell.length_c   1.000
_cell.angle_alpha   90.00
_cell.angle_beta   90.00
_cell.angle_gamma   90.00
#
_symmetry.space_group_name_H-M   'P 1'
#
loop_
_entity.id
_entity.type
_entity.pdbx_description
1 polymer ?
#
loop_
_entity_poly.entity_id
_entity_poly.type
_entity_poly.pdbx_seq_one_letter_code
_entity_poly.pdbx_strand_id
1 'polypeptide(L)'
;MFDILKDELLKSTSTDISIDSSNYDYFLTFFPKVFSENNSDEIETLNKILLDQSIIHFTEKLNQSAVVNDYEKLLQERNNIYNQEKDDHTSDNIEMDDIIPPKSLTKNEKKVLPYTEINEISNQKELTIPNQHTLEEVKLKPFSLSSSKRSNINSSRYYYRINIKNHSIHAKNIKKISKLILPIEDNFIFDIPVISLSIPELNYKVHMQQEKTIQSKIKPCGVYTPIIDNNITDINTDIDKITIDIRDITETKFPSNDILKINIIEIKENTIEFTCSNIQKINFKVNDNIKVINIQNQNKLESILNDPFKIKKINKNIITCKINDDHEKGTFNDIDMKIINMSNQNIIYSN
;
A
#
# COMPACT_ATOMS: atom_id res chain seq x y z
N MET A 1 -20.44 -24.10 -30.33
CA MET A 1 -19.81 -22.78 -30.04
C MET A 1 -19.12 -22.78 -28.68
N PHE A 2 -19.78 -23.24 -27.61
CA PHE A 2 -19.10 -23.53 -26.33
C PHE A 2 -17.85 -24.41 -26.52
N ASP A 3 -17.90 -25.32 -27.49
CA ASP A 3 -16.81 -26.21 -27.92
C ASP A 3 -15.62 -25.44 -28.51
N ILE A 4 -15.90 -24.37 -29.29
CA ILE A 4 -14.88 -23.48 -29.86
C ILE A 4 -14.23 -22.64 -28.75
N LEU A 5 -15.06 -22.13 -27.83
CA LEU A 5 -14.62 -21.43 -26.62
C LEU A 5 -13.74 -22.33 -25.74
N LYS A 6 -14.13 -23.60 -25.55
CA LYS A 6 -13.34 -24.62 -24.87
C LYS A 6 -11.99 -24.83 -25.55
N ASP A 7 -11.99 -25.08 -26.86
CA ASP A 7 -10.75 -25.35 -27.61
C ASP A 7 -9.79 -24.16 -27.57
N GLU A 8 -10.28 -22.92 -27.65
CA GLU A 8 -9.44 -21.72 -27.63
C GLU A 8 -8.93 -21.38 -26.23
N LEU A 9 -9.72 -21.60 -25.18
CA LEU A 9 -9.27 -21.49 -23.78
C LEU A 9 -8.28 -22.60 -23.43
N LEU A 10 -8.46 -23.82 -23.94
CA LEU A 10 -7.52 -24.93 -23.74
C LEU A 10 -6.16 -24.64 -24.41
N LYS A 11 -6.15 -24.07 -25.62
CA LYS A 11 -4.91 -23.62 -26.29
C LYS A 11 -4.19 -22.48 -25.55
N SER A 12 -4.94 -21.52 -25.02
CA SER A 12 -4.38 -20.28 -24.44
C SER A 12 -4.05 -20.36 -22.95
N THR A 13 -4.76 -21.20 -22.18
CA THR A 13 -4.65 -21.31 -20.72
C THR A 13 -4.38 -22.73 -20.21
N SER A 14 -4.24 -23.71 -21.11
CA SER A 14 -4.07 -25.14 -20.76
C SER A 14 -5.17 -25.72 -19.85
N THR A 15 -6.34 -25.08 -19.77
CA THR A 15 -7.41 -25.42 -18.82
C THR A 15 -8.70 -25.78 -19.55
N ASP A 16 -9.34 -26.89 -19.16
CA ASP A 16 -10.60 -27.36 -19.74
C ASP A 16 -11.81 -26.87 -18.92
N ILE A 17 -12.52 -25.86 -19.44
CA ILE A 17 -13.72 -25.30 -18.78
C ILE A 17 -14.92 -26.28 -18.71
N SER A 18 -14.90 -27.42 -19.42
CA SER A 18 -16.01 -28.38 -19.38
C SER A 18 -15.98 -29.33 -18.16
N ILE A 19 -14.99 -29.20 -17.27
CA ILE A 19 -14.92 -29.94 -16.00
C ILE A 19 -16.00 -29.49 -15.00
N ASP A 20 -16.39 -28.21 -15.04
CA ASP A 20 -17.45 -27.61 -14.22
C ASP A 20 -18.69 -27.35 -15.10
N SER A 21 -19.78 -28.09 -14.84
CA SER A 21 -21.02 -27.98 -15.63
C SER A 21 -21.68 -26.59 -15.54
N SER A 22 -21.44 -25.84 -14.45
CA SER A 22 -22.01 -24.49 -14.29
C SER A 22 -21.42 -23.49 -15.29
N ASN A 23 -20.25 -23.76 -15.88
CA ASN A 23 -19.69 -22.95 -16.96
C ASN A 23 -20.57 -22.96 -18.22
N TYR A 24 -21.27 -24.07 -18.49
CA TYR A 24 -22.19 -24.14 -19.64
C TYR A 24 -23.45 -23.31 -19.40
N ASP A 25 -24.07 -23.46 -18.23
CA ASP A 25 -25.25 -22.66 -17.85
C ASP A 25 -24.91 -21.16 -17.82
N TYR A 26 -23.73 -20.79 -17.32
CA TYR A 26 -23.26 -19.40 -17.33
C TYR A 26 -22.97 -18.88 -18.76
N PHE A 27 -22.37 -19.69 -19.63
CA PHE A 27 -22.18 -19.36 -21.05
C PHE A 27 -23.52 -19.06 -21.76
N LEU A 28 -24.59 -19.78 -21.44
CA LEU A 28 -25.92 -19.50 -21.97
C LEU A 28 -26.47 -18.11 -21.57
N THR A 29 -26.03 -17.52 -20.44
CA THR A 29 -26.48 -16.18 -20.02
C THR A 29 -25.95 -15.03 -20.89
N PHE A 30 -24.88 -15.25 -21.66
CA PHE A 30 -24.35 -14.23 -22.58
C PHE A 30 -25.22 -14.05 -23.82
N PHE A 31 -25.99 -15.06 -24.26
CA PHE A 31 -26.81 -14.95 -25.47
C PHE A 31 -27.89 -13.86 -25.36
N PRO A 32 -28.76 -13.82 -24.32
CA PRO A 32 -29.71 -12.71 -24.16
C PRO A 32 -29.02 -11.35 -24.12
N LYS A 33 -27.87 -11.25 -23.44
CA LYS A 33 -27.12 -10.01 -23.29
C LYS A 33 -26.59 -9.51 -24.64
N VAL A 34 -25.80 -10.31 -25.35
CA VAL A 34 -25.18 -9.92 -26.63
C VAL A 34 -26.24 -9.54 -27.67
N PHE A 35 -27.34 -10.29 -27.77
CA PHE A 35 -28.43 -10.00 -28.69
C PHE A 35 -29.31 -8.80 -28.27
N SER A 36 -29.27 -8.37 -27.00
CA SER A 36 -29.98 -7.18 -26.51
C SER A 36 -29.15 -5.88 -26.55
N GLU A 37 -27.82 -5.99 -26.47
CA GLU A 37 -26.91 -4.85 -26.37
C GLU A 37 -26.28 -4.45 -27.73
N ASN A 38 -26.35 -5.31 -28.76
CA ASN A 38 -25.66 -5.09 -30.04
C ASN A 38 -26.63 -5.09 -31.23
N ASN A 39 -26.89 -3.91 -31.79
CA ASN A 39 -27.68 -3.75 -33.02
C ASN A 39 -26.80 -4.06 -34.25
N SER A 40 -26.54 -5.34 -34.51
CA SER A 40 -25.85 -5.81 -35.73
C SER A 40 -26.73 -6.80 -36.47
N ASP A 41 -27.00 -6.52 -37.75
CA ASP A 41 -27.74 -7.42 -38.65
C ASP A 41 -26.90 -8.64 -39.09
N GLU A 42 -25.60 -8.66 -38.78
CA GLU A 42 -24.66 -9.71 -39.16
C GLU A 42 -24.44 -10.71 -38.02
N ILE A 43 -24.94 -11.94 -38.23
CA ILE A 43 -24.77 -13.06 -37.28
C ILE A 43 -23.29 -13.37 -37.01
N GLU A 44 -22.39 -13.18 -37.98
CA GLU A 44 -20.93 -13.36 -37.78
C GLU A 44 -20.36 -12.35 -36.77
N THR A 45 -20.79 -11.09 -36.83
CA THR A 45 -20.39 -10.04 -35.89
C THR A 45 -20.91 -10.33 -34.48
N LEU A 46 -22.18 -10.74 -34.33
CA LEU A 46 -22.74 -11.15 -33.03
C LEU A 46 -22.03 -12.39 -32.45
N ASN A 47 -21.76 -13.40 -33.28
CA ASN A 47 -21.04 -14.61 -32.90
C ASN A 47 -19.62 -14.30 -32.40
N LYS A 48 -18.93 -13.34 -33.04
CA LYS A 48 -17.61 -12.89 -32.59
C LYS A 48 -17.68 -12.19 -31.23
N ILE A 49 -18.60 -11.23 -31.06
CA ILE A 49 -18.76 -10.49 -29.80
C ILE A 49 -19.06 -11.46 -28.64
N LEU A 50 -19.91 -12.46 -28.88
CA LEU A 50 -20.23 -13.52 -27.91
C LEU A 50 -19.00 -14.36 -27.53
N LEU A 51 -18.16 -14.73 -28.49
CA LEU A 51 -16.92 -15.47 -28.24
C LEU A 51 -15.91 -14.61 -27.47
N ASP A 52 -15.66 -13.37 -27.91
CA ASP A 52 -14.69 -12.45 -27.28
C ASP A 52 -15.09 -12.15 -25.82
N GLN A 53 -16.37 -11.83 -25.55
CA GLN A 53 -16.86 -11.61 -24.18
C GLN A 53 -16.75 -12.86 -23.29
N SER A 54 -17.02 -14.05 -23.85
CA SER A 54 -16.91 -15.32 -23.12
C SER A 54 -15.46 -15.64 -22.77
N ILE A 55 -14.52 -15.44 -23.70
CA ILE A 55 -13.08 -15.66 -23.47
C ILE A 55 -12.59 -14.74 -22.34
N ILE A 56 -12.94 -13.45 -22.36
CA ILE A 56 -12.58 -12.50 -21.30
C ILE A 56 -13.10 -13.00 -19.95
N HIS A 57 -14.41 -13.29 -19.84
CA HIS A 57 -15.00 -13.71 -18.57
C HIS A 57 -14.37 -14.99 -18.00
N PHE A 58 -14.20 -16.04 -18.82
CA PHE A 58 -13.62 -17.29 -18.30
C PHE A 58 -12.13 -17.14 -17.97
N THR A 59 -11.39 -16.27 -18.69
CA THR A 59 -10.01 -15.92 -18.32
C THR A 59 -9.96 -15.20 -16.96
N GLU A 60 -10.88 -14.26 -16.70
CA GLU A 60 -11.01 -13.58 -15.41
C GLU A 60 -11.41 -14.55 -14.27
N LYS A 61 -12.40 -15.42 -14.50
CA LYS A 61 -12.83 -16.47 -13.53
C LYS A 61 -11.68 -17.41 -13.18
N LEU A 62 -10.89 -17.85 -14.17
CA LEU A 62 -9.72 -18.70 -13.96
C LEU A 62 -8.61 -17.98 -13.18
N ASN A 63 -8.28 -16.75 -13.54
CA ASN A 63 -7.29 -15.94 -12.81
C ASN A 63 -7.69 -15.72 -11.34
N GLN A 64 -8.97 -15.44 -11.06
CA GLN A 64 -9.47 -15.34 -9.69
C GLN A 64 -9.29 -16.67 -8.92
N SER A 65 -9.60 -17.81 -9.54
CA SER A 65 -9.43 -19.13 -8.90
C SER A 65 -7.96 -19.48 -8.60
N ALA A 66 -7.02 -19.08 -9.46
CA ALA A 66 -5.59 -19.29 -9.23
C ALA A 66 -5.08 -18.44 -8.04
N VAL A 67 -5.46 -17.16 -7.99
CA VAL A 67 -5.10 -16.25 -6.89
C VAL A 67 -5.67 -16.73 -5.55
N VAL A 68 -6.90 -17.26 -5.51
CA VAL A 68 -7.50 -17.82 -4.28
C VAL A 68 -6.73 -19.06 -3.79
N ASN A 69 -6.30 -19.95 -4.68
CA ASN A 69 -5.55 -21.15 -4.30
C ASN A 69 -4.16 -20.86 -3.71
N ASP A 70 -3.45 -19.83 -4.20
CA ASP A 70 -2.16 -19.42 -3.60
C ASP A 70 -2.35 -18.56 -2.33
N TYR A 71 -3.45 -17.81 -2.24
CA TYR A 71 -3.88 -17.10 -1.04
C TYR A 71 -4.15 -18.05 0.14
N GLU A 72 -4.86 -19.17 -0.08
CA GLU A 72 -5.14 -20.14 0.99
C GLU A 72 -3.88 -20.79 1.55
N LYS A 73 -2.87 -21.05 0.71
CA LYS A 73 -1.55 -21.58 1.15
C LYS A 73 -0.87 -20.60 2.10
N LEU A 74 -0.80 -19.31 1.74
CA LEU A 74 -0.18 -18.28 2.57
C LEU A 74 -0.90 -18.09 3.93
N LEU A 75 -2.22 -18.25 3.98
CA LEU A 75 -2.96 -18.28 5.24
C LEU A 75 -2.67 -19.53 6.07
N GLN A 76 -2.55 -20.71 5.44
CA GLN A 76 -2.19 -21.95 6.14
C GLN A 76 -0.76 -21.88 6.71
N GLU A 77 0.20 -21.38 5.93
CA GLU A 77 1.59 -21.16 6.38
C GLU A 77 1.66 -20.23 7.60
N ARG A 78 0.97 -19.07 7.56
CA ARG A 78 0.89 -18.13 8.70
C ARG A 78 0.27 -18.79 9.94
N ASN A 79 -0.82 -19.53 9.79
CA ASN A 79 -1.49 -20.20 10.90
C ASN A 79 -0.62 -21.31 11.52
N ASN A 80 0.19 -22.01 10.72
CA ASN A 80 1.10 -23.04 11.21
C ASN A 80 2.21 -22.43 12.09
N ILE A 81 2.80 -21.30 11.68
CA ILE A 81 3.81 -20.58 12.48
C ILE A 81 3.25 -20.19 13.86
N TYR A 82 2.07 -19.56 13.90
CA TYR A 82 1.40 -19.13 15.15
C TYR A 82 0.91 -20.27 16.06
N ASN A 83 0.92 -21.50 15.59
CA ASN A 83 0.65 -22.69 16.40
C ASN A 83 1.95 -23.33 16.91
N GLN A 84 3.01 -23.40 16.09
CA GLN A 84 4.32 -23.89 16.53
C GLN A 84 4.90 -23.06 17.69
N GLU A 85 4.73 -21.73 17.68
CA GLU A 85 5.17 -20.85 18.78
C GLU A 85 4.40 -21.07 20.11
N LYS A 86 3.34 -21.88 20.15
CA LYS A 86 2.57 -22.19 21.37
C LYS A 86 2.93 -23.51 22.02
N ASP A 87 3.38 -24.49 21.25
CA ASP A 87 3.67 -25.84 21.76
C ASP A 87 5.04 -25.89 22.46
N ASP A 88 5.97 -24.99 22.14
CA ASP A 88 7.34 -24.91 22.70
C ASP A 88 7.41 -24.34 24.14
N HIS A 89 6.26 -24.12 24.82
CA HIS A 89 6.17 -23.51 26.15
C HIS A 89 5.34 -24.33 27.18
N THR A 90 5.61 -25.63 27.27
CA THR A 90 5.28 -26.41 28.49
C THR A 90 6.45 -27.33 28.93
N SER A 91 6.96 -27.12 30.16
CA SER A 91 8.03 -27.89 30.85
C SER A 91 9.39 -27.98 30.12
N ASP A 92 10.56 -27.72 30.74
CA ASP A 92 10.95 -27.93 32.15
C ASP A 92 12.04 -26.95 32.64
N ASN A 93 12.43 -27.05 33.92
CA ASN A 93 13.51 -26.26 34.53
C ASN A 93 14.90 -26.79 34.16
N ILE A 94 15.74 -25.98 33.50
CA ILE A 94 17.22 -26.13 33.50
C ILE A 94 17.86 -24.76 33.78
N GLU A 95 19.04 -24.79 34.41
CA GLU A 95 19.74 -23.64 34.97
C GLU A 95 20.36 -22.69 33.93
N MET A 96 20.73 -21.50 34.41
CA MET A 96 21.31 -20.42 33.63
C MET A 96 22.83 -20.58 33.52
N ASP A 97 23.37 -20.83 32.32
CA ASP A 97 24.77 -20.47 32.04
C ASP A 97 25.12 -20.26 30.54
N ASP A 98 26.06 -19.33 30.36
CA ASP A 98 26.94 -19.02 29.23
C ASP A 98 26.44 -18.64 27.80
N ILE A 99 27.29 -17.85 27.12
CA ILE A 99 26.99 -17.09 25.89
C ILE A 99 27.61 -17.74 24.65
N ILE A 100 26.79 -18.12 23.65
CA ILE A 100 27.26 -18.41 22.28
C ILE A 100 26.29 -17.80 21.25
N PRO A 101 26.74 -16.92 20.33
CA PRO A 101 25.90 -16.39 19.25
C PRO A 101 25.74 -17.41 18.10
N PRO A 102 24.58 -17.46 17.41
CA PRO A 102 24.35 -18.38 16.30
C PRO A 102 25.26 -18.07 15.09
N LYS A 103 25.77 -19.13 14.46
CA LYS A 103 26.73 -19.05 13.35
C LYS A 103 26.07 -18.61 12.04
N SER A 104 26.81 -17.90 11.21
CA SER A 104 26.38 -17.50 9.87
C SER A 104 26.31 -18.69 8.91
N LEU A 105 25.15 -18.88 8.27
CA LEU A 105 24.99 -19.84 7.18
C LEU A 105 25.40 -19.23 5.84
N THR A 106 26.64 -19.53 5.46
CA THR A 106 27.16 -19.73 4.09
C THR A 106 26.47 -19.00 2.92
N LYS A 107 27.24 -18.13 2.25
CA LYS A 107 26.97 -17.68 0.87
C LYS A 107 26.75 -18.88 -0.07
N ASN A 108 25.87 -18.73 -1.04
CA ASN A 108 25.87 -19.52 -2.26
C ASN A 108 26.08 -18.59 -3.46
N GLU A 109 27.22 -18.73 -4.15
CA GLU A 109 27.58 -17.89 -5.28
C GLU A 109 27.04 -18.50 -6.59
N LYS A 110 26.24 -17.74 -7.34
CA LYS A 110 25.85 -18.10 -8.72
C LYS A 110 26.22 -16.98 -9.70
N LYS A 111 27.29 -17.28 -10.43
CA LYS A 111 27.88 -16.63 -11.61
C LYS A 111 27.02 -15.56 -12.29
N VAL A 112 27.55 -14.34 -12.32
CA VAL A 112 27.21 -13.35 -13.35
C VAL A 112 27.83 -13.79 -14.68
N LEU A 113 27.08 -13.65 -15.78
CA LEU A 113 27.63 -13.60 -17.14
C LEU A 113 27.33 -12.20 -17.72
N PRO A 114 28.31 -11.52 -18.32
CA PRO A 114 28.11 -10.18 -18.87
C PRO A 114 27.48 -10.25 -20.27
N TYR A 115 26.73 -9.21 -20.64
CA TYR A 115 26.47 -8.88 -22.05
C TYR A 115 26.62 -7.38 -22.28
N THR A 116 26.91 -7.03 -23.53
CA THR A 116 27.62 -5.80 -23.93
C THR A 116 26.72 -4.62 -24.30
N GLU A 117 27.25 -3.41 -24.09
CA GLU A 117 26.76 -2.19 -24.72
C GLU A 117 26.85 -2.28 -26.25
N ILE A 118 25.83 -1.77 -26.96
CA ILE A 118 25.91 -1.41 -28.38
C ILE A 118 25.12 -0.11 -28.57
N ASN A 119 25.77 0.94 -29.07
CA ASN A 119 25.17 2.22 -29.46
C ASN A 119 25.30 2.42 -30.97
N GLU A 120 24.26 3.01 -31.59
CA GLU A 120 24.33 3.81 -32.84
C GLU A 120 24.75 3.04 -34.14
N ILE A 121 24.49 3.43 -35.40
CA ILE A 121 23.72 4.48 -36.12
C ILE A 121 23.54 3.94 -37.58
N SER A 122 22.54 4.21 -38.44
CA SER A 122 21.26 4.96 -38.41
C SER A 122 20.40 4.61 -39.67
N ASN A 123 19.24 5.26 -39.83
CA ASN A 123 18.57 5.60 -41.11
C ASN A 123 18.05 4.50 -42.08
N GLN A 124 16.72 4.47 -42.28
CA GLN A 124 16.16 4.75 -43.63
C GLN A 124 14.66 5.14 -43.64
N LYS A 125 14.40 6.36 -44.16
CA LYS A 125 13.24 6.92 -44.90
C LYS A 125 11.77 6.70 -44.46
N GLU A 126 11.01 7.77 -44.71
CA GLU A 126 9.57 7.90 -44.48
C GLU A 126 8.70 7.09 -45.45
N LEU A 127 7.50 6.73 -44.98
CA LEU A 127 6.30 6.57 -45.82
C LEU A 127 5.09 7.10 -45.03
N THR A 128 4.47 8.17 -45.52
CA THR A 128 3.33 8.85 -44.87
C THR A 128 1.99 8.32 -45.38
N ILE A 129 1.09 7.99 -44.46
CA ILE A 129 -0.33 7.68 -44.71
C ILE A 129 -1.15 8.53 -43.70
N PRO A 130 -2.23 9.23 -44.12
CA PRO A 130 -2.73 10.39 -43.37
C PRO A 130 -3.79 10.08 -42.31
N ASN A 131 -3.82 10.95 -41.29
CA ASN A 131 -4.93 11.29 -40.40
C ASN A 131 -6.05 10.24 -40.17
N GLN A 132 -5.98 9.57 -39.02
CA GLN A 132 -7.16 9.39 -38.18
C GLN A 132 -6.97 10.22 -36.90
N HIS A 133 -8.05 10.83 -36.41
CA HIS A 133 -8.01 11.60 -35.17
C HIS A 133 -7.88 10.65 -33.98
N THR A 134 -6.64 10.44 -33.51
CA THR A 134 -6.42 9.98 -32.14
C THR A 134 -7.01 11.02 -31.21
N LEU A 135 -8.07 10.67 -30.49
CA LEU A 135 -8.48 11.43 -29.31
C LEU A 135 -7.29 11.41 -28.35
N GLU A 136 -6.71 12.57 -28.04
CA GLU A 136 -5.67 12.66 -27.03
C GLU A 136 -6.28 12.24 -25.69
N GLU A 137 -5.91 11.04 -25.21
CA GLU A 137 -6.14 10.70 -23.81
C GLU A 137 -5.47 11.77 -22.94
N VAL A 138 -6.29 12.61 -22.32
CA VAL A 138 -5.83 13.61 -21.36
C VAL A 138 -5.19 12.86 -20.21
N LYS A 139 -3.85 12.76 -20.24
CA LYS A 139 -3.03 12.05 -19.24
C LYS A 139 -3.19 12.75 -17.89
N LEU A 140 -4.21 12.31 -17.14
CA LEU A 140 -4.52 12.79 -15.81
C LEU A 140 -3.27 12.70 -14.94
N LYS A 141 -2.85 13.87 -14.45
CA LYS A 141 -1.58 14.02 -13.73
C LYS A 141 -1.70 13.28 -12.40
N PRO A 142 -0.90 12.21 -12.17
CA PRO A 142 -1.06 11.41 -10.96
C PRO A 142 -0.72 12.25 -9.73
N PHE A 143 -1.56 12.13 -8.71
CA PHE A 143 -1.42 12.84 -7.43
C PHE A 143 -1.13 11.85 -6.31
N SER A 144 -0.66 12.37 -5.17
CA SER A 144 -0.28 11.55 -4.02
C SER A 144 -0.85 12.04 -2.70
N LEU A 145 -1.27 11.08 -1.90
CA LEU A 145 -1.90 11.26 -0.59
C LEU A 145 -1.02 10.54 0.44
N SER A 146 -0.53 11.27 1.46
CA SER A 146 0.31 10.68 2.50
C SER A 146 -0.37 10.79 3.85
N SER A 147 -0.28 9.73 4.67
CA SER A 147 -0.77 9.73 6.06
C SER A 147 -0.23 10.92 6.88
N SER A 148 0.94 11.47 6.53
CA SER A 148 1.48 12.71 7.14
C SER A 148 0.52 13.92 7.10
N LYS A 149 -0.42 13.95 6.13
CA LYS A 149 -1.40 15.04 5.91
C LYS A 149 -2.77 14.78 6.56
N ARG A 150 -2.88 13.76 7.42
CA ARG A 150 -4.14 13.37 8.07
C ARG A 150 -4.73 14.47 8.97
N SER A 151 -6.05 14.63 8.90
CA SER A 151 -6.82 15.66 9.61
C SER A 151 -7.22 15.27 11.03
N ASN A 152 -7.19 13.99 11.37
CA ASN A 152 -7.55 13.49 12.71
C ASN A 152 -6.30 13.24 13.56
N ILE A 153 -6.17 13.95 14.68
CA ILE A 153 -5.06 13.82 15.64
C ILE A 153 -5.15 12.57 16.57
N ASN A 154 -6.21 11.77 16.41
CA ASN A 154 -6.44 10.48 17.07
C ASN A 154 -6.60 9.41 15.99
N SER A 155 -5.53 9.14 15.24
CA SER A 155 -5.50 8.21 14.10
C SER A 155 -4.13 7.51 13.99
N SER A 156 -4.03 6.52 13.10
CA SER A 156 -2.78 5.79 12.80
C SER A 156 -2.39 5.97 11.33
N ARG A 157 -1.20 5.54 10.90
CA ARG A 157 -0.83 5.50 9.47
C ARG A 157 -1.69 4.50 8.68
N TYR A 158 -2.27 3.51 9.36
CA TYR A 158 -3.12 2.50 8.74
C TYR A 158 -4.59 2.93 8.63
N TYR A 159 -5.08 3.74 9.58
CA TYR A 159 -6.46 4.23 9.57
C TYR A 159 -6.50 5.75 9.82
N TYR A 160 -6.77 6.54 8.77
CA TYR A 160 -6.74 8.01 8.83
C TYR A 160 -7.70 8.69 7.85
N ARG A 161 -7.93 10.00 8.03
CA ARG A 161 -8.75 10.84 7.13
C ARG A 161 -7.95 11.97 6.53
N ILE A 162 -8.09 12.23 5.23
CA ILE A 162 -7.52 13.40 4.54
C ILE A 162 -8.65 14.26 3.96
N ASN A 163 -8.48 15.57 4.00
CA ASN A 163 -9.26 16.52 3.21
C ASN A 163 -8.57 16.68 1.85
N ILE A 164 -9.20 16.17 0.78
CA ILE A 164 -8.62 16.18 -0.58
C ILE A 164 -8.82 17.53 -1.28
N LYS A 165 -9.86 18.28 -0.92
CA LYS A 165 -10.11 19.67 -1.36
C LYS A 165 -8.94 20.59 -0.97
N ASN A 166 -8.41 20.43 0.24
CA ASN A 166 -7.22 21.14 0.75
C ASN A 166 -5.91 20.80 0.01
N HIS A 167 -5.94 19.87 -0.95
CA HIS A 167 -4.81 19.49 -1.79
C HIS A 167 -5.12 19.66 -3.29
N SER A 168 -6.17 20.42 -3.62
CA SER A 168 -6.64 20.68 -4.99
C SER A 168 -7.02 19.41 -5.78
N ILE A 169 -7.45 18.37 -5.06
CA ILE A 169 -7.91 17.10 -5.65
C ILE A 169 -9.43 17.06 -5.52
N HIS A 170 -10.12 17.00 -6.66
CA HIS A 170 -11.56 16.73 -6.72
C HIS A 170 -11.79 15.22 -6.75
N ALA A 171 -12.79 14.74 -5.99
CA ALA A 171 -13.10 13.31 -5.91
C ALA A 171 -13.35 12.67 -7.28
N LYS A 172 -14.04 13.37 -8.19
CA LYS A 172 -14.33 12.96 -9.58
C LYS A 172 -13.09 12.77 -10.47
N ASN A 173 -11.92 13.21 -9.99
CA ASN A 173 -10.62 13.01 -10.66
C ASN A 173 -9.82 11.84 -10.06
N ILE A 174 -10.38 11.09 -9.10
CA ILE A 174 -9.75 9.91 -8.49
C ILE A 174 -10.29 8.68 -9.24
N LYS A 175 -9.58 8.24 -10.29
CA LYS A 175 -10.05 7.14 -11.16
C LYS A 175 -9.57 5.76 -10.70
N LYS A 176 -8.29 5.60 -10.33
CA LYS A 176 -7.81 4.35 -9.74
C LYS A 176 -6.59 4.54 -8.85
N ILE A 177 -6.49 3.71 -7.80
CA ILE A 177 -5.30 3.66 -6.96
C ILE A 177 -4.21 2.85 -7.66
N SER A 178 -3.15 3.53 -8.10
CA SER A 178 -2.06 2.92 -8.86
C SER A 178 -1.05 2.15 -8.00
N LYS A 179 -0.75 2.62 -6.79
CA LYS A 179 0.17 1.99 -5.82
C LYS A 179 0.08 2.62 -4.43
N LEU A 180 0.51 1.86 -3.44
CA LEU A 180 0.71 2.27 -2.05
C LEU A 180 2.17 1.99 -1.66
N ILE A 181 2.89 3.03 -1.19
CA ILE A 181 4.24 2.89 -0.61
C ILE A 181 4.11 2.97 0.91
N LEU A 182 4.59 1.93 1.60
CA LEU A 182 4.39 1.74 3.04
C LEU A 182 5.72 1.26 3.67
N PRO A 183 6.25 1.94 4.71
CA PRO A 183 7.40 1.43 5.46
C PRO A 183 7.11 0.03 6.01
N ILE A 184 8.02 -0.92 5.78
CA ILE A 184 7.87 -2.29 6.29
C ILE A 184 8.27 -2.29 7.76
N GLU A 185 7.47 -2.95 8.59
CA GLU A 185 7.65 -2.99 10.02
C GLU A 185 7.45 -4.40 10.58
N ASP A 186 7.91 -4.54 11.81
CA ASP A 186 7.77 -5.70 12.67
C ASP A 186 6.34 -5.72 13.28
N ASN A 187 5.32 -5.98 12.45
CA ASN A 187 3.94 -6.23 12.88
C ASN A 187 3.10 -7.02 11.87
N PHE A 188 1.98 -7.56 12.38
CA PHE A 188 1.09 -8.52 11.72
C PHE A 188 0.46 -8.10 10.37
N ILE A 189 0.54 -6.82 9.98
CA ILE A 189 0.13 -6.37 8.64
C ILE A 189 1.14 -6.82 7.56
N PHE A 190 2.38 -7.12 7.95
CA PHE A 190 3.48 -7.48 7.04
C PHE A 190 3.84 -8.97 7.04
N ASP A 191 3.19 -9.81 7.87
CA ASP A 191 3.41 -11.26 7.90
C ASP A 191 3.22 -11.92 6.53
N ILE A 192 2.29 -11.38 5.75
CA ILE A 192 1.97 -11.80 4.39
C ILE A 192 2.17 -10.58 3.47
N PRO A 193 2.81 -10.73 2.29
CA PRO A 193 3.07 -9.62 1.34
C PRO A 193 1.81 -9.11 0.61
N VAL A 194 0.63 -9.19 1.24
CA VAL A 194 -0.66 -8.75 0.70
C VAL A 194 -1.44 -8.02 1.80
N ILE A 195 -1.93 -6.82 1.47
CA ILE A 195 -2.69 -5.95 2.38
C ILE A 195 -4.05 -5.59 1.79
N SER A 196 -5.03 -5.30 2.64
CA SER A 196 -6.34 -4.79 2.22
C SER A 196 -6.35 -3.26 2.29
N LEU A 197 -6.75 -2.58 1.21
CA LEU A 197 -6.96 -1.14 1.16
C LEU A 197 -8.43 -0.84 0.86
N SER A 198 -9.06 -0.04 1.71
CA SER A 198 -10.39 0.50 1.47
C SER A 198 -10.43 2.02 1.60
N ILE A 199 -11.24 2.64 0.73
CA ILE A 199 -11.63 4.05 0.76
C ILE A 199 -13.17 4.10 0.68
N PRO A 200 -13.88 4.00 1.83
CA PRO A 200 -15.33 3.78 1.85
C PRO A 200 -16.12 4.89 1.16
N GLU A 201 -15.68 6.15 1.25
CA GLU A 201 -16.36 7.27 0.61
C GLU A 201 -16.32 7.20 -0.92
N LEU A 202 -15.38 6.45 -1.51
CA LEU A 202 -15.26 6.21 -2.95
C LEU A 202 -15.83 4.84 -3.39
N ASN A 203 -16.55 4.14 -2.49
CA ASN A 203 -16.95 2.74 -2.66
C ASN A 203 -15.78 1.80 -3.04
N TYR A 204 -14.55 2.17 -2.67
CA TYR A 204 -13.35 1.49 -3.14
C TYR A 204 -12.86 0.47 -2.11
N LYS A 205 -12.59 -0.75 -2.57
CA LYS A 205 -11.83 -1.76 -1.85
C LYS A 205 -11.00 -2.58 -2.84
N VAL A 206 -9.76 -2.89 -2.45
CA VAL A 206 -8.85 -3.71 -3.24
C VAL A 206 -7.84 -4.42 -2.34
N HIS A 207 -7.40 -5.62 -2.73
CA HIS A 207 -6.23 -6.26 -2.14
C HIS A 207 -4.99 -5.87 -2.95
N MET A 208 -3.90 -5.53 -2.27
CA MET A 208 -2.66 -5.05 -2.88
C MET A 208 -1.49 -5.95 -2.50
N GLN A 209 -0.73 -6.42 -3.50
CA GLN A 209 0.44 -7.28 -3.32
C GLN A 209 1.73 -6.47 -3.37
N GLN A 210 2.71 -6.85 -2.55
CA GLN A 210 4.04 -6.26 -2.52
C GLN A 210 4.85 -6.68 -3.76
N GLU A 211 4.93 -5.79 -4.74
CA GLU A 211 5.68 -5.99 -5.99
C GLU A 211 7.19 -5.94 -5.75
N LYS A 212 7.65 -5.03 -4.87
CA LYS A 212 9.08 -4.81 -4.59
C LYS A 212 9.33 -4.06 -3.28
N THR A 213 10.56 -4.15 -2.78
CA THR A 213 11.05 -3.42 -1.60
C THR A 213 12.05 -2.35 -2.00
N ILE A 214 11.82 -1.11 -1.61
CA ILE A 214 12.77 0.01 -1.75
C ILE A 214 13.59 0.11 -0.47
N GLN A 215 14.91 -0.08 -0.57
CA GLN A 215 15.81 0.06 0.56
C GLN A 215 16.15 1.54 0.81
N SER A 216 15.56 2.14 1.85
CA SER A 216 15.97 3.48 2.30
C SER A 216 17.08 3.43 3.36
N LYS A 217 17.69 4.57 3.67
CA LYS A 217 18.72 4.71 4.72
C LYS A 217 18.17 4.61 6.15
N ILE A 218 16.86 4.46 6.35
CA ILE A 218 16.21 4.44 7.68
C ILE A 218 15.41 3.14 7.88
N LYS A 219 14.48 2.83 6.95
CA LYS A 219 13.66 1.61 6.92
C LYS A 219 13.44 1.12 5.48
N PRO A 220 13.32 -0.19 5.22
CA PRO A 220 12.77 -0.67 3.95
C PRO A 220 11.32 -0.19 3.77
N CYS A 221 10.90 0.07 2.52
CA CYS A 221 9.51 0.38 2.18
C CYS A 221 9.00 -0.59 1.11
N GLY A 222 7.86 -1.22 1.36
CA GLY A 222 7.16 -2.02 0.38
C GLY A 222 6.44 -1.13 -0.63
N VAL A 223 6.47 -1.52 -1.90
CA VAL A 223 5.63 -0.96 -2.96
C VAL A 223 4.54 -1.98 -3.24
N TYR A 224 3.31 -1.62 -2.89
CA TYR A 224 2.14 -2.46 -3.08
C TYR A 224 1.35 -1.98 -4.29
N THR A 225 0.98 -2.89 -5.17
CA THR A 225 0.14 -2.64 -6.37
C THR A 225 -1.17 -3.43 -6.26
N PRO A 226 -2.29 -2.95 -6.84
CA PRO A 226 -3.53 -3.73 -6.89
C PRO A 226 -3.32 -5.12 -7.50
N ILE A 227 -3.92 -6.15 -6.89
CA ILE A 227 -3.99 -7.50 -7.50
C ILE A 227 -5.03 -7.52 -8.64
N ILE A 228 -6.09 -6.72 -8.49
CA ILE A 228 -7.14 -6.51 -9.49
C ILE A 228 -7.26 -5.00 -9.72
N ASP A 229 -7.28 -4.59 -10.99
CA ASP A 229 -7.24 -3.18 -11.40
C ASP A 229 -8.64 -2.54 -11.32
N ASN A 230 -9.17 -2.44 -10.09
CA ASN A 230 -10.48 -1.86 -9.81
C ASN A 230 -10.50 -0.35 -10.17
N ASN A 231 -11.39 0.04 -11.09
CA ASN A 231 -11.69 1.44 -11.36
C ASN A 231 -12.72 1.98 -10.35
N ILE A 232 -12.58 3.24 -9.98
CA ILE A 232 -13.53 3.98 -9.14
C ILE A 232 -14.56 4.63 -10.07
N THR A 233 -15.82 4.20 -9.99
CA THR A 233 -16.92 4.70 -10.82
C THR A 233 -17.94 5.51 -10.00
N ASP A 234 -18.82 6.23 -10.70
CA ASP A 234 -20.08 6.75 -10.16
C ASP A 234 -19.98 7.67 -8.92
N ILE A 235 -18.93 8.49 -8.87
CA ILE A 235 -18.74 9.56 -7.88
C ILE A 235 -19.74 10.70 -8.13
N ASN A 236 -21.00 10.45 -7.78
CA ASN A 236 -22.13 11.36 -7.97
C ASN A 236 -22.20 12.48 -6.92
N THR A 237 -21.31 12.49 -5.92
CA THR A 237 -21.26 13.49 -4.84
C THR A 237 -19.90 14.20 -4.78
N ASP A 238 -19.89 15.47 -4.35
CA ASP A 238 -18.65 16.21 -4.13
C ASP A 238 -18.08 15.86 -2.75
N ILE A 239 -17.11 14.95 -2.74
CA ILE A 239 -16.47 14.44 -1.53
C ILE A 239 -15.24 15.29 -1.18
N ASP A 240 -15.33 16.06 -0.10
CA ASP A 240 -14.21 16.88 0.39
C ASP A 240 -13.18 16.08 1.22
N LYS A 241 -13.60 14.96 1.82
CA LYS A 241 -12.81 14.18 2.78
C LYS A 241 -12.97 12.69 2.52
N ILE A 242 -11.87 11.94 2.56
CA ILE A 242 -11.86 10.48 2.44
C ILE A 242 -11.16 9.84 3.65
N THR A 243 -11.61 8.63 4.00
CA THR A 243 -10.99 7.75 5.00
C THR A 243 -10.16 6.70 4.27
N ILE A 244 -8.89 6.57 4.65
CA ILE A 244 -8.01 5.49 4.22
C ILE A 244 -8.01 4.44 5.34
N ASP A 245 -8.38 3.21 5.02
CA ASP A 245 -8.40 2.05 5.91
C ASP A 245 -7.52 0.95 5.29
N ILE A 246 -6.28 0.82 5.79
CA ILE A 246 -5.30 -0.21 5.43
C ILE A 246 -5.29 -1.26 6.54
N ARG A 247 -5.38 -2.53 6.16
CA ARG A 247 -5.44 -3.68 7.07
C ARG A 247 -4.55 -4.82 6.58
N ASP A 248 -4.35 -5.81 7.45
CA ASP A 248 -3.81 -7.09 7.01
C ASP A 248 -4.80 -7.81 6.07
N ILE A 249 -4.36 -8.93 5.53
CA ILE A 249 -5.15 -9.77 4.62
C ILE A 249 -6.43 -10.35 5.24
N THR A 250 -6.51 -10.43 6.58
CA THR A 250 -7.68 -10.95 7.33
C THR A 250 -8.69 -9.87 7.71
N GLU A 251 -8.55 -8.64 7.17
CA GLU A 251 -9.34 -7.46 7.53
C GLU A 251 -9.15 -6.98 8.98
N THR A 252 -8.10 -7.44 9.67
CA THR A 252 -7.77 -7.07 11.04
C THR A 252 -7.11 -5.68 11.07
N LYS A 253 -7.67 -4.78 11.88
CA LYS A 253 -7.17 -3.40 12.03
C LYS A 253 -5.97 -3.35 12.96
N PHE A 254 -4.95 -2.57 12.58
CA PHE A 254 -3.88 -2.20 13.51
C PHE A 254 -4.45 -1.40 14.70
N PRO A 255 -4.33 -1.89 15.95
CA PRO A 255 -5.10 -1.35 17.07
C PRO A 255 -4.53 -0.05 17.66
N SER A 256 -3.37 0.44 17.19
CA SER A 256 -2.68 1.55 17.82
C SER A 256 -2.57 2.81 16.97
N ASN A 257 -2.83 3.96 17.62
CA ASN A 257 -2.45 5.28 17.11
C ASN A 257 -0.92 5.46 17.14
N ASP A 258 -0.39 6.23 16.21
CA ASP A 258 1.05 6.51 16.08
C ASP A 258 1.37 8.02 16.22
N ILE A 259 0.49 8.73 16.90
CA ILE A 259 0.64 10.14 17.31
C ILE A 259 0.81 10.16 18.83
N LEU A 260 1.90 10.75 19.31
CA LEU A 260 2.14 10.96 20.74
C LEU A 260 1.57 12.30 21.19
N LYS A 261 1.00 12.38 22.40
CA LYS A 261 0.82 13.67 23.08
C LYS A 261 2.16 14.10 23.69
N ILE A 262 2.51 15.38 23.56
CA ILE A 262 3.56 16.01 24.35
C ILE A 262 2.95 16.49 25.67
N ASN A 263 3.62 16.17 26.78
CA ASN A 263 3.26 16.65 28.12
C ASN A 263 4.23 17.74 28.60
N ILE A 264 5.53 17.59 28.30
CA ILE A 264 6.56 18.59 28.64
C ILE A 264 7.50 18.77 27.44
N ILE A 265 7.90 20.01 27.17
CA ILE A 265 9.06 20.37 26.33
C ILE A 265 10.12 20.99 27.22
N GLU A 266 11.35 20.49 27.13
CA GLU A 266 12.51 21.09 27.79
C GLU A 266 13.57 21.46 26.75
N ILE A 267 13.93 22.74 26.69
CA ILE A 267 15.00 23.28 25.83
C ILE A 267 16.28 23.43 26.65
N LYS A 268 17.34 22.79 26.18
CA LYS A 268 18.72 22.86 26.68
C LYS A 268 19.61 23.35 25.54
N GLU A 269 20.82 23.83 25.83
CA GLU A 269 21.79 24.42 24.86
C GLU A 269 21.71 23.84 23.44
N ASN A 270 21.97 22.55 23.29
CA ASN A 270 22.07 21.88 21.99
C ASN A 270 20.99 20.81 21.78
N THR A 271 20.00 20.70 22.67
CA THR A 271 19.00 19.62 22.64
C THR A 271 17.63 20.07 23.10
N ILE A 272 16.60 19.59 22.40
CA ILE A 272 15.21 19.66 22.83
C ILE A 272 14.74 18.27 23.27
N GLU A 273 14.09 18.20 24.43
CA GLU A 273 13.55 16.98 25.01
C GLU A 273 12.02 17.05 25.10
N PHE A 274 11.35 16.08 24.49
CA PHE A 274 9.91 15.92 24.51
C PHE A 274 9.54 14.79 25.48
N THR A 275 8.91 15.12 26.60
CA THR A 275 8.29 14.12 27.48
C THR A 275 6.87 13.83 26.97
N CYS A 276 6.64 12.61 26.52
CA CYS A 276 5.43 12.21 25.81
C CYS A 276 4.50 11.32 26.65
N SER A 277 3.33 11.03 26.06
CA SER A 277 2.57 9.80 26.33
C SER A 277 3.40 8.53 26.06
N ASN A 278 2.88 7.36 26.42
CA ASN A 278 3.56 6.05 26.26
C ASN A 278 4.15 5.86 24.83
N ILE A 279 5.47 5.65 24.74
CA ILE A 279 6.19 5.51 23.46
C ILE A 279 6.32 4.03 23.10
N GLN A 280 5.63 3.62 22.05
CA GLN A 280 5.79 2.28 21.49
C GLN A 280 7.02 2.21 20.57
N LYS A 281 7.92 1.25 20.84
CA LYS A 281 9.18 1.04 20.11
C LYS A 281 9.01 0.78 18.60
N ILE A 282 7.85 0.29 18.17
CA ILE A 282 7.55 0.10 16.75
C ILE A 282 7.37 1.44 16.03
N ASN A 283 6.64 2.37 16.66
CA ASN A 283 6.24 3.64 16.07
C ASN A 283 7.34 4.70 16.09
N PHE A 284 8.34 4.60 16.96
CA PHE A 284 9.42 5.60 17.13
C PHE A 284 10.76 4.92 17.41
N LYS A 285 11.73 5.10 16.50
CA LYS A 285 13.10 4.54 16.61
C LYS A 285 14.15 5.65 16.54
N VAL A 286 15.35 5.40 17.07
CA VAL A 286 16.48 6.35 16.95
C VAL A 286 16.84 6.52 15.47
N ASN A 287 17.19 7.75 15.07
CA ASN A 287 17.33 8.21 13.68
C ASN A 287 16.05 8.39 12.86
N ASP A 288 14.85 8.08 13.37
CA ASP A 288 13.61 8.54 12.73
C ASP A 288 13.51 10.08 12.78
N ASN A 289 12.87 10.67 11.77
CA ASN A 289 12.50 12.08 11.75
C ASN A 289 11.07 12.25 12.28
N ILE A 290 10.87 13.15 13.22
CA ILE A 290 9.57 13.50 13.81
C ILE A 290 9.21 14.95 13.51
N LYS A 291 7.92 15.27 13.44
CA LYS A 291 7.43 16.67 13.40
C LYS A 291 6.42 16.91 14.52
N VAL A 292 6.45 18.12 15.09
CA VAL A 292 5.43 18.59 16.02
C VAL A 292 4.22 19.11 15.23
N ILE A 293 3.02 18.79 15.70
CA ILE A 293 1.72 19.19 15.13
C ILE A 293 0.80 19.71 16.25
N ASN A 294 -0.27 20.40 15.86
CA ASN A 294 -1.13 21.17 16.78
C ASN A 294 -0.33 22.25 17.56
N ILE A 295 0.63 22.88 16.88
CA ILE A 295 1.26 24.11 17.36
C ILE A 295 0.20 25.21 17.24
N GLN A 296 -0.31 25.69 18.39
CA GLN A 296 -1.29 26.77 18.44
C GLN A 296 -0.55 28.11 18.63
N ASN A 297 -0.91 29.11 17.84
CA ASN A 297 -0.19 30.38 17.72
C ASN A 297 -0.22 31.21 19.02
N GLN A 298 0.83 31.13 19.84
CA GLN A 298 1.19 32.20 20.80
C GLN A 298 2.58 32.08 21.47
N ASN A 299 3.42 31.12 21.09
CA ASN A 299 4.64 30.77 21.87
C ASN A 299 5.97 31.03 21.13
N LYS A 300 7.02 31.37 21.90
CA LYS A 300 8.44 31.39 21.47
C LYS A 300 8.90 30.10 20.77
N LEU A 301 8.15 29.01 20.97
CA LEU A 301 8.40 27.68 20.41
C LEU A 301 8.10 27.57 18.91
N GLU A 302 7.29 28.44 18.31
CA GLU A 302 6.81 28.24 16.92
C GLU A 302 7.97 28.25 15.89
N SER A 303 8.94 29.15 16.05
CA SER A 303 10.15 29.21 15.21
C SER A 303 11.04 27.95 15.35
N ILE A 304 10.95 27.25 16.47
CA ILE A 304 11.77 26.08 16.80
C ILE A 304 11.07 24.80 16.30
N LEU A 305 9.77 24.67 16.58
CA LEU A 305 9.01 23.43 16.42
C LEU A 305 8.42 23.21 15.01
N ASN A 306 8.51 24.21 14.13
CA ASN A 306 7.97 24.13 12.77
C ASN A 306 8.70 23.12 11.89
N ASP A 307 9.99 22.86 12.10
CA ASP A 307 10.77 21.92 11.30
C ASP A 307 10.81 20.49 11.87
N PRO A 308 11.08 19.46 11.02
CA PRO A 308 11.21 18.09 11.50
C PRO A 308 12.52 17.85 12.26
N PHE A 309 12.44 17.34 13.49
CA PHE A 309 13.60 16.94 14.29
C PHE A 309 14.02 15.50 14.02
N LYS A 310 15.32 15.23 14.07
CA LYS A 310 15.85 13.85 14.03
C LYS A 310 16.10 13.32 15.44
N ILE A 311 15.47 12.19 15.78
CA ILE A 311 15.62 11.52 17.08
C ILE A 311 17.08 11.10 17.29
N LYS A 312 17.67 11.56 18.40
CA LYS A 312 19.01 11.17 18.86
C LYS A 312 18.97 10.10 19.96
N LYS A 313 17.98 10.15 20.85
CA LYS A 313 17.80 9.20 21.95
C LYS A 313 16.31 9.07 22.28
N ILE A 314 15.90 7.88 22.71
CA ILE A 314 14.61 7.63 23.36
C ILE A 314 14.92 6.99 24.71
N ASN A 315 14.32 7.48 25.79
CA ASN A 315 14.48 6.93 27.14
C ASN A 315 13.13 6.93 27.87
N LYS A 316 12.58 5.75 28.16
CA LYS A 316 11.20 5.58 28.65
C LYS A 316 10.20 6.33 27.74
N ASN A 317 9.61 7.43 28.22
CA ASN A 317 8.69 8.29 27.49
C ASN A 317 9.28 9.63 27.05
N ILE A 318 10.62 9.80 27.09
CA ILE A 318 11.32 11.02 26.65
C ILE A 318 12.00 10.79 25.30
N ILE A 319 11.78 11.70 24.35
CA ILE A 319 12.49 11.77 23.06
C ILE A 319 13.47 12.95 23.11
N THR A 320 14.76 12.68 22.90
CA THR A 320 15.80 13.73 22.78
C THR A 320 16.16 13.95 21.31
N CYS A 321 16.12 15.20 20.87
CA CYS A 321 16.53 15.66 19.55
C CYS A 321 17.64 16.71 19.66
N LYS A 322 18.49 16.83 18.63
CA LYS A 322 19.45 17.96 18.53
C LYS A 322 18.74 19.18 17.92
N ILE A 323 19.00 20.37 18.46
CA ILE A 323 18.76 21.68 17.81
C ILE A 323 20.10 22.25 17.31
N ASN A 324 20.06 23.12 16.31
CA ASN A 324 21.28 23.66 15.68
C ASN A 324 21.67 25.05 16.21
N ASP A 325 20.69 25.83 16.69
CA ASP A 325 20.85 27.22 17.09
C ASP A 325 20.70 27.35 18.61
N ASP A 326 21.38 28.34 19.22
CA ASP A 326 21.23 28.66 20.63
C ASP A 326 19.83 29.24 20.89
N HIS A 327 18.98 28.47 21.56
CA HIS A 327 17.66 28.89 22.01
C HIS A 327 17.65 29.15 23.52
N GLU A 328 16.80 30.07 23.98
CA GLU A 328 16.59 30.28 25.41
C GLU A 328 16.18 28.98 26.10
N LYS A 329 16.95 28.60 27.13
CA LYS A 329 16.62 27.43 27.96
C LYS A 329 15.29 27.65 28.66
N GLY A 330 14.42 26.65 28.63
CA GLY A 330 13.10 26.75 29.23
C GLY A 330 12.35 25.42 29.28
N THR A 331 11.46 25.29 30.26
CA THR A 331 10.62 24.11 30.47
C THR A 331 9.15 24.53 30.35
N PHE A 332 8.40 23.84 29.49
CA PHE A 332 7.03 24.15 29.13
C PHE A 332 6.17 22.93 29.46
N ASN A 333 5.11 23.10 30.28
CA ASN A 333 4.36 21.98 30.87
C ASN A 333 2.86 21.97 30.52
N ASP A 334 2.30 23.09 30.06
CA ASP A 334 0.90 23.19 29.63
C ASP A 334 0.86 23.27 28.10
N ILE A 335 0.72 22.09 27.47
CA ILE A 335 0.90 21.93 26.02
C ILE A 335 -0.12 20.92 25.47
N ASP A 336 -0.85 21.31 24.42
CA ASP A 336 -1.69 20.40 23.60
C ASP A 336 -1.03 20.03 22.24
N MET A 337 0.30 20.09 22.18
CA MET A 337 1.05 19.71 20.98
C MET A 337 1.22 18.19 20.92
N LYS A 338 1.38 17.68 19.71
CA LYS A 338 1.51 16.25 19.43
C LYS A 338 2.69 15.97 18.49
N ILE A 339 3.21 14.75 18.48
CA ILE A 339 4.32 14.33 17.62
C ILE A 339 3.85 13.25 16.64
N ILE A 340 4.21 13.43 15.37
CA ILE A 340 4.08 12.44 14.29
C ILE A 340 5.47 11.98 13.82
N ASN A 341 5.65 10.68 13.60
CA ASN A 341 6.88 10.14 12.99
C ASN A 341 6.81 10.24 11.46
N MET A 342 7.52 11.22 10.90
CA MET A 342 7.59 11.49 9.46
C MET A 342 8.36 10.41 8.68
N SER A 343 9.32 9.72 9.32
CA SER A 343 10.00 8.55 8.75
C SER A 343 9.13 7.29 8.67
N ASN A 344 7.92 7.34 9.22
CA ASN A 344 7.03 6.18 9.36
C ASN A 344 5.63 6.45 8.80
N GLN A 345 5.56 7.16 7.66
CA GLN A 345 4.32 7.53 6.97
C GLN A 345 4.24 6.83 5.61
N ASN A 346 3.02 6.57 5.13
CA ASN A 346 2.78 5.97 3.82
C ASN A 346 2.43 7.03 2.76
N ILE A 347 2.39 6.59 1.50
CA ILE A 347 2.00 7.40 0.34
C ILE A 347 1.17 6.53 -0.63
N ILE A 348 -0.09 6.88 -0.81
CA ILE A 348 -0.97 6.37 -1.88
C ILE A 348 -0.79 7.26 -3.12
N TYR A 349 -0.75 6.64 -4.30
CA TYR A 349 -0.70 7.32 -5.60
C TYR A 349 -1.93 6.93 -6.44
N SER A 350 -2.62 7.92 -7.01
CA SER A 350 -3.79 7.74 -7.87
C SER A 350 -3.64 8.54 -9.15
N ASN A 351 -4.35 8.12 -10.20
CA ASN A 351 -4.70 8.97 -11.34
C ASN A 351 -6.21 9.27 -11.35
#